data_AF-A0A7W8A5T8-F1
#
_entry.id   AF-A0A7W8A5T8-F1
#
_cell.length_a   1.000
_cell.length_b   1.000
_cell.length_c   1.000
_cell.angle_alpha   90.00
_cell.angle_beta   90.00
_cell.angle_gamma   90.00
#
_symmetry.space_group_name_H-M   'P 1'
#
loop_
_entity.id
_entity.type
_entity.pdbx_description
1 polymer ?
#
loop_
_entity_poly.entity_id
_entity_poly.type
_entity_poly.pdbx_seq_one_letter_code
_entity_poly.pdbx_strand_id
1 'polypeptide(L)'
;MPGQRLTQQDRRQIAAGLRDGLTYAAIARNLDRPTSTITREVMRNGGPNDYRADQAHRASRQPVRQGSGRSASGRAADLGARDPRVVERVSKHLTELLMQSGLPQMMARVVAALFTTDGGSLTSAELVRRLGVSPASISKAVAYLEEMEIIKRERDPRGRAERYVMDDDVWYQAMLASVRINTLIAEASRSSAQALGVDTPAGTRLDKLGQFLILVSDDLQRSAEHWRHIYAPEQQQKQ
;
A
#
# COMPACT_ATOMS: atom_id res chain seq x y z
N MET A 1 3.02 -16.99 -23.94
CA MET A 1 3.02 -18.42 -23.52
C MET A 1 2.35 -18.52 -22.16
N PRO A 2 1.20 -19.22 -22.02
CA PRO A 2 0.59 -19.44 -20.70
C PRO A 2 1.54 -20.29 -19.86
N GLY A 3 2.10 -19.71 -18.80
CA GLY A 3 3.01 -20.41 -17.89
C GLY A 3 2.35 -21.65 -17.32
N GLN A 4 3.08 -22.77 -17.31
CA GLN A 4 2.60 -24.04 -16.77
C GLN A 4 2.01 -23.84 -15.38
N ARG A 5 0.85 -24.46 -15.14
CA ARG A 5 0.22 -24.47 -13.81
C ARG A 5 1.15 -25.13 -12.81
N LEU A 6 1.28 -24.52 -11.63
CA LEU A 6 2.02 -25.12 -10.51
C LEU A 6 1.53 -26.54 -10.26
N THR A 7 2.45 -27.49 -10.14
CA THR A 7 2.14 -28.89 -9.83
C THR A 7 1.88 -29.07 -8.33
N GLN A 8 1.56 -30.29 -7.87
CA GLN A 8 1.52 -30.57 -6.43
C GLN A 8 2.93 -30.55 -5.82
N GLN A 9 3.94 -30.97 -6.58
CA GLN A 9 5.34 -30.98 -6.17
C GLN A 9 5.85 -29.55 -6.00
N ASP A 10 5.56 -28.66 -6.95
CA ASP A 10 5.92 -27.24 -6.86
C ASP A 10 5.38 -26.63 -5.56
N ARG A 11 4.11 -26.91 -5.23
CA ARG A 11 3.46 -26.42 -4.00
C ARG A 11 4.11 -26.97 -2.72
N ARG A 12 4.58 -28.22 -2.72
CA ARG A 12 5.30 -28.78 -1.57
C ARG A 12 6.64 -28.09 -1.37
N GLN A 13 7.35 -27.78 -2.45
CA GLN A 13 8.60 -27.03 -2.42
C GLN A 13 8.40 -25.57 -1.99
N ILE A 14 7.29 -24.93 -2.38
CA ILE A 14 6.88 -23.63 -1.83
C ILE A 14 6.70 -23.73 -0.31
N ALA A 15 5.92 -24.70 0.17
CA ALA A 15 5.68 -24.86 1.61
C ALA A 15 6.94 -25.22 2.41
N ALA A 16 7.92 -25.90 1.81
CA ALA A 16 9.21 -26.17 2.43
C ALA A 16 10.04 -24.88 2.51
N GLY A 17 10.18 -24.15 1.40
CA GLY A 17 10.96 -22.91 1.38
C GLY A 17 10.42 -21.85 2.34
N LEU A 18 9.10 -21.77 2.53
CA LEU A 18 8.51 -20.86 3.52
C LEU A 18 8.86 -21.25 4.96
N ARG A 19 8.87 -22.55 5.28
CA ARG A 19 9.28 -23.05 6.60
C ARG A 19 10.76 -22.80 6.88
N ASP A 20 11.58 -22.86 5.85
CA ASP A 20 13.01 -22.61 5.91
C ASP A 20 13.35 -21.10 5.88
N GLY A 21 12.33 -20.21 5.91
CA GLY A 21 12.51 -18.76 5.91
C GLY A 21 13.02 -18.17 4.58
N LEU A 22 12.94 -18.94 3.48
CA LEU A 22 13.37 -18.47 2.18
C LEU A 22 12.43 -17.39 1.63
N THR A 23 13.00 -16.39 0.97
CA THR A 23 12.22 -15.36 0.27
C THR A 23 11.49 -15.95 -0.93
N TYR A 24 10.35 -15.36 -1.32
CA TYR A 24 9.58 -15.84 -2.48
C TYR A 24 10.43 -15.87 -3.76
N ALA A 25 11.39 -14.94 -3.91
CA ALA A 25 12.31 -14.91 -5.03
C ALA A 25 13.31 -16.08 -5.01
N ALA A 26 13.74 -16.54 -3.83
CA ALA A 26 14.57 -17.73 -3.71
C ALA A 26 13.77 -19.01 -4.03
N ILE A 27 12.54 -19.12 -3.53
CA ILE A 27 11.62 -20.23 -3.84
C ILE A 27 11.31 -20.29 -5.34
N ALA A 28 11.07 -19.13 -5.96
CA ALA A 28 10.79 -18.99 -7.38
C ALA A 28 11.96 -19.46 -8.26
N ARG A 29 13.20 -19.07 -7.91
CA ARG A 29 14.41 -19.54 -8.59
C ARG A 29 14.60 -21.05 -8.49
N ASN A 30 14.36 -21.63 -7.31
CA ASN A 30 14.47 -23.08 -7.09
C ASN A 30 13.43 -23.89 -7.89
N LEU A 31 12.31 -23.27 -8.25
CA LEU A 31 11.22 -23.89 -9.00
C LEU A 31 11.26 -23.61 -10.50
N ASP A 32 12.18 -22.77 -10.95
CA ASP A 32 12.18 -22.18 -12.30
C ASP A 32 10.80 -21.58 -12.66
N ARG A 33 10.26 -20.79 -11.72
CA ARG A 33 8.97 -20.11 -11.84
C ARG A 33 9.12 -18.61 -11.59
N PRO A 34 8.24 -17.77 -12.18
CA PRO A 34 8.20 -16.35 -11.82
C PRO A 34 7.84 -16.14 -10.35
N THR A 35 8.50 -15.19 -9.68
CA THR A 35 8.21 -14.82 -8.28
C THR A 35 6.73 -14.47 -8.06
N SER A 36 6.12 -13.77 -9.01
CA SER A 36 4.69 -13.42 -8.96
C SER A 36 3.75 -14.63 -8.96
N THR A 37 4.18 -15.78 -9.48
CA THR A 37 3.42 -17.04 -9.41
C THR A 37 3.44 -17.60 -7.99
N ILE A 38 4.60 -17.54 -7.33
CA ILE A 38 4.75 -17.98 -5.94
C ILE A 38 3.99 -17.04 -5.01
N THR A 39 4.15 -15.73 -5.15
CA THR A 39 3.44 -14.74 -4.33
C THR A 39 1.92 -14.89 -4.44
N ARG A 40 1.37 -14.99 -5.66
CA ARG A 40 -0.08 -15.16 -5.85
C ARG A 40 -0.59 -16.50 -5.33
N GLU A 41 0.20 -17.57 -5.50
CA GLU A 41 -0.14 -18.89 -4.95
C GLU A 41 -0.18 -18.85 -3.42
N VAL A 42 0.84 -18.28 -2.78
CA VAL A 42 0.93 -18.19 -1.32
C VAL A 42 -0.20 -17.32 -0.76
N MET A 43 -0.41 -16.11 -1.31
CA MET A 43 -1.46 -15.20 -0.85
C MET A 43 -2.87 -15.73 -1.08
N ARG A 44 -3.10 -16.48 -2.17
CA ARG A 44 -4.41 -17.11 -2.42
C ARG A 44 -4.72 -18.26 -1.45
N ASN A 45 -3.70 -18.84 -0.82
CA ASN A 45 -3.83 -20.05 -0.01
C ASN A 45 -3.36 -19.83 1.44
N GLY A 46 -3.64 -18.66 2.02
CA GLY A 46 -3.45 -18.39 3.45
C GLY A 46 -2.26 -17.50 3.82
N GLY A 47 -1.42 -17.12 2.86
CA GLY A 47 -0.23 -16.30 3.14
C GLY A 47 0.95 -17.12 3.72
N PRO A 48 2.10 -16.49 3.97
CA PRO A 48 3.35 -17.18 4.27
C PRO A 48 3.31 -18.06 5.53
N ASN A 49 2.57 -17.62 6.56
CA ASN A 49 2.50 -18.32 7.84
C ASN A 49 1.53 -19.51 7.85
N ASP A 50 0.51 -19.49 6.98
CA ASP A 50 -0.56 -20.49 6.95
C ASP A 50 -0.60 -21.31 5.65
N TYR A 51 0.39 -21.16 4.77
CA TYR A 51 0.42 -21.82 3.46
C TYR A 51 0.52 -23.35 3.59
N ARG A 52 -0.48 -24.07 3.05
CA ARG A 52 -0.51 -25.55 3.01
C ARG A 52 -0.60 -26.08 1.59
N ALA A 53 0.42 -26.81 1.14
CA ALA A 53 0.55 -27.35 -0.21
C ALA A 53 -0.65 -28.22 -0.65
N ASP A 54 -1.13 -29.12 0.21
CA ASP A 54 -2.23 -30.04 -0.13
C ASP A 54 -3.61 -29.35 -0.16
N GLN A 55 -3.80 -28.28 0.62
CA GLN A 55 -5.00 -27.44 0.54
C GLN A 55 -5.00 -26.65 -0.76
N ALA A 56 -3.87 -26.04 -1.10
CA ALA A 56 -3.69 -25.27 -2.32
C ALA A 56 -3.85 -26.13 -3.59
N HIS A 57 -3.36 -27.37 -3.56
CA HIS A 57 -3.54 -28.31 -4.67
C HIS A 57 -5.01 -28.70 -4.85
N ARG A 58 -5.74 -28.99 -3.77
CA ARG A 58 -7.19 -29.32 -3.83
C ARG A 58 -8.03 -28.14 -4.33
N ALA A 59 -7.73 -26.92 -3.87
CA ALA A 59 -8.39 -25.70 -4.34
C ALA A 59 -8.20 -25.47 -5.85
N SER A 60 -7.05 -25.86 -6.41
CA SER A 60 -6.76 -25.75 -7.85
C SER A 60 -7.49 -26.78 -8.73
N ARG A 61 -8.01 -27.88 -8.14
CA ARG A 61 -8.69 -28.98 -8.85
C ARG A 61 -10.21 -28.89 -8.80
N GLN A 62 -10.80 -27.97 -8.03
CA GLN A 62 -12.25 -27.80 -8.04
C GLN A 62 -12.73 -27.17 -9.36
N PRO A 63 -13.72 -27.77 -10.05
CA PRO A 63 -14.29 -27.20 -11.27
C PRO A 63 -14.98 -25.87 -10.96
N VAL A 64 -14.66 -24.83 -11.74
CA VAL A 64 -15.39 -23.55 -11.69
C VAL A 64 -16.74 -23.77 -12.35
N ARG A 65 -17.80 -23.96 -11.55
CA ARG A 65 -19.17 -23.96 -12.04
C ARG A 65 -19.55 -22.50 -12.33
N GLN A 66 -19.65 -22.15 -13.61
CA GLN A 66 -20.13 -20.85 -14.09
C GLN A 66 -21.54 -20.58 -13.54
N GLY A 67 -21.67 -19.56 -12.70
CA GLY A 67 -22.92 -19.08 -12.15
C GLY A 67 -22.88 -17.57 -12.11
N SER A 68 -23.71 -16.97 -12.96
CA SER A 68 -24.04 -15.56 -13.07
C SER A 68 -24.17 -14.84 -11.72
N GLY A 69 -23.53 -13.66 -11.63
CA GLY A 69 -23.99 -12.52 -10.86
C GLY A 69 -24.54 -12.77 -9.45
N ARG A 70 -23.69 -13.17 -8.50
CA ARG A 70 -23.94 -12.94 -7.07
C ARG A 70 -22.63 -12.67 -6.35
N SER A 71 -22.48 -11.40 -5.94
CA SER A 71 -21.63 -10.88 -4.88
C SER A 71 -20.49 -11.79 -4.40
N ALA A 72 -19.25 -11.38 -4.67
CA ALA A 72 -18.03 -11.89 -4.03
C ALA A 72 -17.96 -11.57 -2.51
N SER A 73 -19.09 -11.27 -1.85
CA SER A 73 -19.20 -11.18 -0.40
C SER A 73 -19.32 -12.54 0.30
N GLY A 74 -19.45 -13.64 -0.45
CA GLY A 74 -19.74 -14.96 0.12
C GLY A 74 -18.53 -15.85 0.47
N ARG A 75 -17.30 -15.49 0.09
CA ARG A 75 -16.12 -16.37 0.27
C ARG A 75 -15.10 -15.90 1.32
N ALA A 76 -15.25 -14.67 1.81
CA ALA A 76 -14.52 -14.16 2.98
C ALA A 76 -15.17 -14.61 4.32
N ALA A 77 -16.35 -15.24 4.27
CA ALA A 77 -17.10 -15.61 5.46
C ALA A 77 -16.55 -16.86 6.18
N ASP A 78 -15.56 -17.57 5.61
CA ASP A 78 -15.15 -18.90 6.11
C ASP A 78 -13.63 -19.06 6.35
N LEU A 79 -12.88 -17.95 6.32
CA LEU A 79 -11.50 -17.89 6.82
C LEU A 79 -11.45 -16.87 7.96
N GLY A 80 -12.04 -17.23 9.10
CA GLY A 80 -11.96 -16.47 10.36
C GLY A 80 -12.18 -14.97 10.17
N ALA A 81 -13.40 -14.58 9.76
CA ALA A 81 -13.78 -13.17 9.66
C ALA A 81 -13.34 -12.44 10.94
N ARG A 82 -12.40 -11.50 10.81
CA ARG A 82 -11.95 -10.70 11.96
C ARG A 82 -13.17 -10.07 12.60
N ASP A 83 -13.23 -10.09 13.93
CA ASP A 83 -14.33 -9.47 14.67
C ASP A 83 -14.56 -8.05 14.13
N PRO A 84 -15.74 -7.77 13.55
CA PRO A 84 -16.04 -6.46 12.97
C PRO A 84 -15.79 -5.31 13.95
N ARG A 85 -15.96 -5.56 15.26
CA ARG A 85 -15.69 -4.58 16.31
C ARG A 85 -14.21 -4.25 16.44
N VAL A 86 -13.32 -5.21 16.21
CA VAL A 86 -11.86 -4.98 16.19
C VAL A 86 -11.50 -4.11 15.00
N VAL A 87 -12.02 -4.46 13.81
CA VAL A 87 -11.77 -3.69 12.58
C VAL A 87 -12.26 -2.25 12.73
N GLU A 88 -13.44 -2.06 13.32
CA GLU A 88 -13.99 -0.73 13.60
C GLU A 88 -13.12 0.07 14.58
N ARG A 89 -12.69 -0.54 15.70
CA ARG A 89 -11.78 0.12 16.66
C ARG A 89 -10.45 0.53 16.03
N VAL A 90 -9.82 -0.36 15.26
CA VAL A 90 -8.57 -0.06 14.55
C VAL A 90 -8.78 1.03 13.51
N SER A 91 -9.86 0.96 12.73
CA SER A 91 -10.19 1.99 11.73
C SER A 91 -10.39 3.36 12.37
N LYS A 92 -11.09 3.41 13.52
CA LYS A 92 -11.32 4.65 14.27
C LYS A 92 -10.00 5.22 14.78
N HIS A 93 -9.19 4.41 15.46
CA HIS A 93 -7.90 4.85 15.99
C HIS A 93 -6.96 5.36 14.87
N LEU A 94 -6.90 4.64 13.75
CA LEU A 94 -6.09 5.04 12.61
C LEU A 94 -6.61 6.34 11.99
N THR A 95 -7.94 6.53 11.91
CA THR A 95 -8.53 7.80 11.47
C THR A 95 -8.10 8.95 12.37
N GLU A 96 -8.11 8.76 13.70
CA GLU A 96 -7.69 9.79 14.67
C GLU A 96 -6.22 10.18 14.48
N LEU A 97 -5.33 9.20 14.29
CA LEU A 97 -3.90 9.47 14.04
C LEU A 97 -3.66 10.21 12.71
N LEU A 98 -4.35 9.80 11.64
CA LEU A 98 -4.25 10.46 10.34
C LEU A 98 -4.79 11.90 10.38
N MET A 99 -5.82 12.16 11.19
CA MET A 99 -6.29 13.53 11.42
C MET A 99 -5.26 14.37 12.17
N GLN A 100 -4.57 13.79 13.15
CA GLN A 100 -3.49 14.48 13.87
C GLN A 100 -2.30 14.82 12.96
N SER A 101 -2.07 14.05 11.89
CA SER A 101 -1.06 14.38 10.88
C SER A 101 -1.51 15.44 9.88
N GLY A 102 -2.74 15.96 10.00
CA GLY A 102 -3.26 17.05 9.16
C GLY A 102 -4.18 16.62 8.02
N LEU A 103 -4.52 15.33 7.88
CA LEU A 103 -5.49 14.90 6.87
C LEU A 103 -6.91 15.33 7.26
N PRO A 104 -7.71 15.87 6.32
CA PRO A 104 -9.12 16.11 6.56
C PRO A 104 -9.85 14.81 6.94
N GLN A 105 -10.83 14.91 7.83
CA GLN A 105 -11.51 13.75 8.44
C GLN A 105 -11.99 12.71 7.41
N MET A 106 -12.61 13.14 6.30
CA MET A 106 -13.13 12.19 5.30
C MET A 106 -12.02 11.44 4.56
N MET A 107 -10.89 12.09 4.32
CA MET A 107 -9.73 11.51 3.65
C MET A 107 -9.05 10.50 4.57
N ALA A 108 -8.88 10.86 5.85
CA ALA A 108 -8.40 9.96 6.89
C ALA A 108 -9.27 8.70 7.01
N ARG A 109 -10.60 8.83 6.96
CA ARG A 109 -11.53 7.68 6.98
C ARG A 109 -11.38 6.78 5.76
N VAL A 110 -11.18 7.35 4.57
CA VAL A 110 -10.96 6.57 3.33
C VAL A 110 -9.65 5.79 3.40
N VAL A 111 -8.56 6.43 3.82
CA VAL A 111 -7.25 5.80 4.03
C VAL A 111 -7.35 4.69 5.07
N ALA A 112 -7.99 4.94 6.22
CA ALA A 112 -8.19 3.92 7.25
C ALA A 112 -9.01 2.71 6.75
N ALA A 113 -10.01 2.94 5.90
CA ALA A 113 -10.78 1.86 5.27
C ALA A 113 -9.94 1.01 4.31
N LEU A 114 -9.02 1.64 3.57
CA LEU A 114 -8.07 0.94 2.69
C LEU A 114 -7.03 0.14 3.50
N PHE A 115 -6.49 0.69 4.60
CA PHE A 115 -5.58 -0.06 5.49
C PHE A 115 -6.21 -1.30 6.11
N THR A 116 -7.52 -1.26 6.36
CA THR A 116 -8.23 -2.30 7.11
C THR A 116 -9.08 -3.20 6.19
N THR A 117 -8.84 -3.18 4.87
CA THR A 117 -9.48 -4.12 3.93
C THR A 117 -8.56 -5.28 3.60
N ASP A 118 -9.06 -6.51 3.74
CA ASP A 118 -8.27 -7.71 3.41
C ASP A 118 -8.03 -7.87 1.91
N GLY A 119 -8.87 -7.22 1.08
CA GLY A 119 -8.72 -7.25 -0.38
C GLY A 119 -7.64 -6.30 -0.93
N GLY A 120 -6.95 -5.54 -0.07
CA GLY A 120 -5.94 -4.53 -0.45
C GLY A 120 -6.47 -3.35 -1.29
N SER A 121 -7.74 -3.38 -1.68
CA SER A 121 -8.37 -2.39 -2.54
C SER A 121 -9.87 -2.27 -2.24
N LEU A 122 -10.44 -1.11 -2.55
CA LEU A 122 -11.88 -0.86 -2.46
C LEU A 122 -12.38 -0.09 -3.68
N THR A 123 -13.58 -0.40 -4.16
CA THR A 123 -14.30 0.40 -5.15
C THR A 123 -15.02 1.58 -4.48
N SER A 124 -15.44 2.59 -5.26
CA SER A 124 -16.23 3.71 -4.73
C SER A 124 -17.52 3.23 -4.05
N ALA A 125 -18.17 2.20 -4.61
CA ALA A 125 -19.38 1.62 -4.04
C ALA A 125 -19.14 0.89 -2.71
N GLU A 126 -17.98 0.23 -2.54
CA GLU A 126 -17.59 -0.38 -1.28
C GLU A 126 -17.25 0.68 -0.22
N LEU A 127 -16.56 1.75 -0.61
CA LEU A 127 -16.27 2.89 0.27
C LEU A 127 -17.55 3.58 0.75
N VAL A 128 -18.52 3.83 -0.15
CA VAL A 128 -19.84 4.37 0.20
C VAL A 128 -20.53 3.50 1.25
N ARG A 129 -20.62 2.18 1.00
CA ARG A 129 -21.27 1.25 1.92
C ARG A 129 -20.56 1.17 3.27
N ARG A 130 -19.22 1.07 3.26
CA ARG A 130 -18.42 0.86 4.48
C ARG A 130 -18.37 2.11 5.36
N LEU A 131 -18.30 3.29 4.76
CA LEU A 131 -18.21 4.56 5.48
C LEU A 131 -19.57 5.20 5.79
N GLY A 132 -20.65 4.71 5.16
CA GLY A 132 -21.99 5.26 5.35
C GLY A 132 -22.11 6.71 4.89
N VAL A 133 -21.45 7.06 3.78
CA VAL A 133 -21.41 8.44 3.24
C VAL A 133 -21.83 8.49 1.78
N SER A 134 -22.15 9.69 1.28
CA SER A 134 -22.62 9.85 -0.09
C SER A 134 -21.54 9.55 -1.15
N PRO A 135 -21.93 9.09 -2.35
CA PRO A 135 -21.00 8.90 -3.47
C PRO A 135 -20.19 10.15 -3.78
N ALA A 136 -20.81 11.34 -3.72
CA ALA A 136 -20.14 12.61 -3.96
C ALA A 136 -19.03 12.91 -2.93
N SER A 137 -19.23 12.51 -1.66
CA SER A 137 -18.21 12.65 -0.62
C SER A 137 -17.01 11.75 -0.90
N ILE A 138 -17.27 10.51 -1.34
CA ILE A 138 -16.21 9.60 -1.76
C ILE A 138 -15.47 10.17 -2.96
N SER A 139 -16.16 10.60 -4.02
CA SER A 139 -15.53 11.20 -5.21
C SER A 139 -14.60 12.36 -4.88
N LYS A 140 -15.02 13.27 -3.98
CA LYS A 140 -14.14 14.37 -3.53
C LYS A 140 -12.94 13.87 -2.74
N ALA A 141 -13.15 12.91 -1.84
CA ALA A 141 -12.07 12.38 -1.01
C ALA A 141 -11.04 11.60 -1.84
N VAL A 142 -11.47 10.75 -2.78
CA VAL A 142 -10.52 10.03 -3.64
C VAL A 142 -9.78 10.95 -4.60
N ALA A 143 -10.43 11.96 -5.19
CA ALA A 143 -9.75 12.92 -6.07
C ALA A 143 -8.63 13.67 -5.32
N TYR A 144 -8.90 14.12 -4.10
CA TYR A 144 -7.89 14.76 -3.24
C TYR A 144 -6.74 13.81 -2.88
N LEU A 145 -7.06 12.57 -2.51
CA LEU A 145 -6.05 11.59 -2.12
C LEU A 145 -5.20 11.13 -3.32
N GLU A 146 -5.77 11.09 -4.52
CA GLU A 146 -5.02 10.85 -5.77
C GLU A 146 -4.09 12.02 -6.10
N GLU A 147 -4.56 13.26 -5.97
CA GLU A 147 -3.74 14.47 -6.17
C GLU A 147 -2.54 14.51 -5.21
N MET A 148 -2.75 14.06 -3.97
CA MET A 148 -1.69 13.93 -2.96
C MET A 148 -0.84 12.65 -3.13
N GLU A 149 -1.09 11.83 -4.14
CA GLU A 149 -0.42 10.55 -4.40
C GLU A 149 -0.50 9.53 -3.24
N ILE A 150 -1.51 9.67 -2.37
CA ILE A 150 -1.76 8.78 -1.22
C ILE A 150 -2.50 7.51 -1.65
N ILE A 151 -3.25 7.57 -2.74
CA ILE A 151 -3.92 6.40 -3.31
C ILE A 151 -3.71 6.36 -4.82
N LYS A 152 -3.78 5.17 -5.39
CA LYS A 152 -3.82 4.96 -6.84
C LYS A 152 -5.14 4.34 -7.26
N ARG A 153 -5.57 4.70 -8.46
CA ARG A 153 -6.74 4.13 -9.11
C ARG A 153 -6.31 3.12 -10.15
N GLU A 154 -6.71 1.88 -9.92
CA GLU A 154 -6.45 0.76 -10.81
C GLU A 154 -7.74 0.28 -11.46
N ARG A 155 -7.60 -0.22 -12.70
CA ARG A 155 -8.72 -0.82 -13.41
C ARG A 155 -8.80 -2.29 -13.05
N ASP A 156 -9.95 -2.76 -12.57
CA ASP A 156 -10.13 -4.17 -12.25
C ASP A 156 -9.89 -5.03 -13.51
N PRO A 157 -8.91 -5.95 -13.53
CA PRO A 157 -8.65 -6.82 -14.68
C PRO A 157 -9.84 -7.72 -15.06
N ARG A 158 -10.79 -7.91 -14.14
CA ARG A 158 -11.98 -8.76 -14.31
C ARG A 158 -13.27 -7.96 -14.46
N GLY A 159 -13.22 -6.63 -14.51
CA GLY A 159 -14.41 -5.79 -14.53
C GLY A 159 -14.19 -4.40 -15.13
N ARG A 160 -15.27 -3.60 -15.19
CA ARG A 160 -15.20 -2.18 -15.60
C ARG A 160 -15.04 -1.21 -14.44
N ALA A 161 -15.11 -1.69 -13.20
CA ALA A 161 -15.07 -0.85 -12.02
C ALA A 161 -13.63 -0.42 -11.70
N GLU A 162 -13.49 0.84 -11.30
CA GLU A 162 -12.25 1.38 -10.76
C GLU A 162 -12.09 0.93 -9.30
N ARG A 163 -10.87 0.54 -8.92
CA ARG A 163 -10.49 0.16 -7.56
C ARG A 163 -9.42 1.12 -7.06
N TYR A 164 -9.56 1.54 -5.82
CA TYR A 164 -8.55 2.34 -5.13
C TYR A 164 -7.69 1.42 -4.29
N VAL A 165 -6.38 1.55 -4.47
CA VAL A 165 -5.34 0.87 -3.70
C VAL A 165 -4.51 1.93 -3.01
N MET A 166 -3.94 1.60 -1.85
CA MET A 166 -2.77 2.34 -1.42
C MET A 166 -1.55 1.73 -2.08
N ASP A 167 -0.73 2.59 -2.67
CA ASP A 167 0.55 2.18 -3.19
C ASP A 167 1.46 1.68 -2.05
N ASP A 168 2.25 0.65 -2.31
CA ASP A 168 3.33 0.24 -1.42
C ASP A 168 4.36 1.39 -1.28
N ASP A 169 4.45 2.26 -2.30
CA ASP A 169 5.27 3.46 -2.30
C ASP A 169 4.60 4.69 -1.63
N VAL A 170 3.36 4.64 -1.09
CA VAL A 170 2.67 5.84 -0.54
C VAL A 170 3.52 6.56 0.49
N TRP A 171 4.12 5.81 1.42
CA TRP A 171 4.96 6.39 2.47
C TRP A 171 6.24 6.97 1.90
N TYR A 172 6.79 6.34 0.87
CA TYR A 172 7.94 6.86 0.14
C TYR A 172 7.60 8.18 -0.57
N GLN A 173 6.47 8.24 -1.29
CA GLN A 173 6.03 9.47 -1.98
C GLN A 173 5.69 10.59 -1.00
N ALA A 174 5.02 10.28 0.12
CA ALA A 174 4.74 11.24 1.18
C ALA A 174 6.02 11.81 1.80
N MET A 175 7.02 10.96 2.04
CA MET A 175 8.32 11.37 2.56
C MET A 175 9.06 12.26 1.55
N LEU A 176 9.05 11.92 0.26
CA LEU A 176 9.60 12.77 -0.79
C LEU A 176 8.84 14.10 -0.95
N ALA A 177 7.52 14.10 -0.80
CA ALA A 177 6.73 15.33 -0.83
C ALA A 177 7.09 16.26 0.35
N SER A 178 7.30 15.69 1.54
CA SER A 178 7.80 16.44 2.71
C SER A 178 9.21 17.00 2.48
N VAL A 179 10.12 16.21 1.90
CA VAL A 179 11.46 16.66 1.49
C VAL A 179 11.36 17.85 0.55
N ARG A 180 10.53 17.78 -0.50
CA ARG A 180 10.34 18.89 -1.44
C ARG A 180 9.88 20.19 -0.75
N ILE A 181 8.88 20.09 0.13
CA ILE A 181 8.37 21.26 0.87
C ILE A 181 9.46 21.84 1.79
N ASN A 182 10.18 20.99 2.52
CA ASN A 182 11.25 21.44 3.41
C ASN A 182 12.39 22.13 2.64
N THR A 183 12.74 21.65 1.44
CA THR A 183 13.72 22.30 0.56
C THR A 183 13.27 23.70 0.15
N LEU A 184 11.99 23.87 -0.22
CA LEU A 184 11.43 25.19 -0.55
C LEU A 184 11.47 26.15 0.64
N ILE A 185 11.12 25.66 1.84
CA ILE A 185 11.19 26.47 3.08
C ILE A 185 12.64 26.84 3.38
N ALA A 186 13.59 25.93 3.18
CA ALA A 186 15.00 26.19 3.42
C ALA A 186 15.56 27.28 2.47
N GLU A 187 15.21 27.22 1.20
CA GLU A 187 15.59 28.22 0.20
C GLU A 187 14.98 29.59 0.53
N ALA A 188 13.68 29.62 0.84
CA ALA A 188 12.99 30.84 1.25
C ALA A 188 13.62 31.44 2.53
N SER A 189 14.02 30.59 3.48
CA SER A 189 14.68 31.02 4.73
C SER A 189 16.05 31.62 4.44
N ARG A 190 16.84 31.02 3.56
CA ARG A 190 18.16 31.55 3.15
C ARG A 190 18.05 32.89 2.45
N SER A 191 17.14 33.01 1.48
CA SER A 191 16.86 34.28 0.78
C SER A 191 16.41 35.37 1.76
N SER A 192 15.52 35.02 2.69
CA SER A 192 15.04 35.94 3.73
C SER A 192 16.15 36.36 4.71
N ALA A 193 17.08 35.45 5.04
CA ALA A 193 18.23 35.76 5.88
C ALA A 193 19.17 36.78 5.21
N GLN A 194 19.39 36.65 3.90
CA GLN A 194 20.17 37.60 3.11
C GLN A 194 19.48 38.97 3.06
N ALA A 195 18.17 39.00 2.81
CA ALA A 195 17.40 40.24 2.74
C ALA A 195 17.34 41.00 4.07
N LEU A 196 17.27 40.29 5.20
CA LEU A 196 17.26 40.87 6.54
C LEU A 196 18.66 41.15 7.10
N GLY A 197 19.71 40.77 6.38
CA GLY A 197 21.09 40.81 6.85
C GLY A 197 21.43 39.59 7.71
N VAL A 198 22.43 38.82 7.28
CA VAL A 198 22.82 37.53 7.89
C VAL A 198 23.31 37.68 9.34
N ASP A 199 23.91 38.82 9.67
CA ASP A 199 24.44 39.13 11.01
C ASP A 199 23.36 39.64 11.97
N THR A 200 22.13 39.86 11.49
CA THR A 200 21.03 40.24 12.38
C THR A 200 20.51 39.02 13.14
N PRO A 201 19.94 39.19 14.35
CA PRO A 201 19.31 38.08 15.07
C PRO A 201 18.21 37.37 14.27
N ALA A 202 17.50 38.09 13.38
CA ALA A 202 16.48 37.50 12.52
C ALA A 202 17.11 36.70 11.36
N GLY A 203 18.13 37.24 10.70
CA GLY A 203 18.90 36.55 9.66
C GLY A 203 19.54 35.28 10.19
N THR A 204 20.16 35.32 11.36
CA THR A 204 20.76 34.14 12.01
C THR A 204 19.72 33.05 12.31
N ARG A 205 18.50 33.39 12.74
CA ARG A 205 17.44 32.38 12.98
C ARG A 205 17.00 31.70 11.69
N LEU A 206 16.81 32.48 10.62
CA LEU A 206 16.38 31.96 9.32
C LEU A 206 17.47 31.11 8.66
N ASP A 207 18.72 31.54 8.76
CA ASP A 207 19.87 30.76 8.27
C ASP A 207 19.97 29.41 8.99
N LYS A 208 19.86 29.40 10.33
CA LYS A 208 19.81 28.15 11.12
C LYS A 208 18.65 27.24 10.72
N LEU A 209 17.45 27.80 10.51
CA LEU A 209 16.30 27.03 10.05
C LEU A 209 16.55 26.39 8.68
N GLY A 210 17.07 27.17 7.72
CA GLY A 210 17.38 26.67 6.39
C GLY A 210 18.44 25.57 6.39
N GLN A 211 19.51 25.74 7.17
CA GLN A 211 20.55 24.72 7.33
C GLN A 211 19.99 23.42 7.93
N PHE A 212 19.20 23.53 9.00
CA PHE A 212 18.58 22.38 9.64
C PHE A 212 17.67 21.61 8.68
N LEU A 213 16.80 22.32 7.95
CA LEU A 213 15.85 21.70 7.03
C LEU A 213 16.54 20.99 5.87
N ILE A 214 17.65 21.54 5.33
CA ILE A 214 18.44 20.86 4.30
C ILE A 214 19.03 19.56 4.84
N LEU A 215 19.70 19.61 5.99
CA LEU A 215 20.35 18.42 6.56
C LEU A 215 19.35 17.29 6.84
N VAL A 216 18.22 17.63 7.46
CA VAL A 216 17.17 16.65 7.76
C VAL A 216 16.50 16.12 6.50
N SER A 217 16.30 16.97 5.49
CA SER A 217 15.69 16.55 4.22
C SER A 217 16.59 15.59 3.45
N ASP A 218 17.91 15.84 3.44
CA ASP A 218 18.90 14.95 2.86
C ASP A 218 18.93 13.58 3.57
N ASP A 219 18.89 13.57 4.90
CA ASP A 219 18.82 12.33 5.69
C ASP A 219 17.53 11.55 5.43
N LEU A 220 16.38 12.25 5.40
CA LEU A 220 15.08 11.66 5.10
C LEU A 220 15.05 11.08 3.69
N GLN A 221 15.58 11.79 2.70
CA GLN A 221 15.63 11.31 1.31
C GLN A 221 16.48 10.05 1.19
N ARG A 222 17.72 10.06 1.72
CA ARG A 222 18.60 8.88 1.70
C ARG A 222 17.96 7.67 2.37
N SER A 223 17.33 7.89 3.51
CA SER A 223 16.62 6.83 4.25
C SER A 223 15.44 6.28 3.45
N ALA A 224 14.63 7.16 2.87
CA ALA A 224 13.48 6.77 2.05
C ALA A 224 13.91 5.93 0.84
N GLU A 225 14.96 6.36 0.13
CA GLU A 225 15.53 5.62 -1.01
C GLU A 225 16.06 4.25 -0.58
N HIS A 226 16.81 4.18 0.52
CA HIS A 226 17.33 2.92 1.06
C HIS A 226 16.23 1.91 1.36
N TRP A 227 15.21 2.33 2.09
CA TRP A 227 14.11 1.44 2.50
C TRP A 227 13.15 1.10 1.37
N ARG A 228 13.02 1.97 0.36
CA ARG A 228 12.25 1.66 -0.85
C ARG A 228 12.80 0.43 -1.56
N HIS A 229 14.12 0.32 -1.74
CA HIS A 229 14.72 -0.86 -2.36
C HIS A 229 14.49 -2.15 -1.57
N ILE A 230 14.23 -2.05 -0.26
CA ILE A 230 14.01 -3.19 0.64
C ILE A 230 12.53 -3.62 0.64
N TYR A 231 11.59 -2.67 0.63
CA TYR A 231 10.16 -2.93 0.81
C TYR A 231 9.32 -2.82 -0.47
N ALA A 232 9.80 -2.12 -1.50
CA ALA A 232 9.19 -2.01 -2.82
C ALA A 232 10.16 -2.53 -3.89
N PRO A 233 10.39 -3.86 -3.98
CA PRO A 233 11.24 -4.42 -5.02
C PRO A 233 10.69 -4.04 -6.39
N GLU A 234 11.52 -3.40 -7.21
CA GLU A 234 11.21 -2.85 -8.52
C GLU A 234 10.22 -3.74 -9.30
N GLN A 235 9.00 -3.22 -9.51
CA GLN A 235 8.15 -3.77 -10.55
C GLN A 235 8.82 -3.43 -11.88
N GLN A 236 9.64 -4.36 -12.38
CA GLN A 236 10.24 -4.28 -13.71
C GLN A 236 9.20 -3.83 -14.72
N GLN A 237 9.41 -2.61 -15.20
CA GLN A 237 8.69 -1.97 -16.29
C GLN A 237 8.83 -2.87 -17.51
N LYS A 238 7.78 -3.65 -17.80
CA LYS A 238 7.70 -4.36 -19.07
C LYS A 238 7.43 -3.34 -20.16
N GLN A 239 8.48 -3.10 -20.96
CA GLN A 239 8.43 -2.48 -22.28
C GLN A 239 7.36 -3.15 -23.16
#